data_AF-A0A8I1A5C4-F1
#
_entry.id   AF-A0A8I1A5C4-F1
#
_cell.length_a   1.000
_cell.length_b   1.000
_cell.length_c   1.000
_cell.angle_alpha   90.00
_cell.angle_beta   90.00
_cell.angle_gamma   90.00
#
_symmetry.space_group_name_H-M   'P 1'
#
loop_
_entity.id
_entity.type
_entity.pdbx_description
1 polymer ?
#
loop_
_entity_poly.entity_id
_entity_poly.type
_entity_poly.pdbx_seq_one_letter_code
_entity_poly.pdbx_strand_id
1 'polypeptide(L)'
;MSIDHIVSAVDGDAAERIKTALAERAATSTDTTTLVFDGVSIEIPPSVGDAVVQLLTYLAAGDSVALGPVAELLTTSQAAEILGVSDTYVRKLADAGKLPIELRGTHRRFRLDDVMAYREQFPKRA
;
A
#
# COMPACT_ATOMS: atom_id res chain seq x y z
N MET A 1 -0.51 2.62 12.09
CA MET A 1 -1.50 2.30 11.05
C MET A 1 -2.62 1.61 11.78
N SER A 2 -3.89 1.98 11.56
CA SER A 2 -4.98 1.14 12.09
C SER A 2 -5.07 -0.05 11.17
N ILE A 3 -4.96 -1.28 11.70
CA ILE A 3 -5.28 -2.48 10.93
C ILE A 3 -6.75 -2.74 11.21
N ASP A 4 -7.57 -2.59 10.18
CA ASP A 4 -9.01 -2.77 10.31
C ASP A 4 -9.40 -4.19 9.89
N HIS A 5 -8.66 -4.77 8.95
CA HIS A 5 -8.93 -6.09 8.40
C HIS A 5 -7.63 -6.88 8.25
N ILE A 6 -7.66 -8.14 8.68
CA ILE A 6 -6.59 -9.12 8.41
C ILE A 6 -7.22 -10.26 7.62
N VAL A 7 -6.67 -10.54 6.45
CA VAL A 7 -7.10 -11.62 5.59
C VAL A 7 -5.99 -12.66 5.54
N SER A 8 -6.32 -13.90 5.92
CA SER A 8 -5.40 -15.02 5.81
C SER A 8 -5.22 -15.43 4.35
N ALA A 9 -4.10 -16.09 4.06
CA ALA A 9 -3.84 -16.71 2.77
C ALA A 9 -5.02 -17.58 2.29
N VAL A 10 -5.24 -17.57 0.98
CA VAL A 10 -6.27 -18.40 0.35
C VAL A 10 -5.82 -19.86 0.27
N ASP A 11 -6.78 -20.79 0.15
CA ASP A 11 -6.48 -22.20 -0.07
C ASP A 11 -5.79 -22.46 -1.42
N GLY A 12 -5.21 -23.66 -1.59
CA GLY A 12 -4.41 -23.99 -2.77
C GLY A 12 -5.20 -23.93 -4.09
N ASP A 13 -6.44 -24.42 -4.11
CA ASP A 13 -7.28 -24.41 -5.31
C ASP A 13 -7.66 -22.97 -5.71
N ALA A 14 -8.03 -22.14 -4.74
CA ALA A 14 -8.32 -20.73 -4.95
C ALA A 14 -7.06 -19.96 -5.37
N ALA A 15 -5.91 -20.24 -4.76
CA ALA A 15 -4.63 -19.63 -5.11
C ALA A 15 -4.27 -19.88 -6.58
N GLU A 16 -4.39 -21.12 -7.07
CA GLU A 16 -4.08 -21.45 -8.47
C GLU A 16 -5.06 -20.79 -9.45
N ARG A 17 -6.34 -20.70 -9.10
CA ARG A 17 -7.33 -19.95 -9.90
C ARG A 17 -6.97 -18.47 -9.99
N ILE A 18 -6.58 -17.86 -8.86
CA ILE A 18 -6.15 -16.46 -8.81
C ILE A 18 -4.91 -16.25 -9.68
N LYS A 19 -3.88 -17.09 -9.54
CA LYS A 19 -2.65 -17.00 -10.34
C LYS A 19 -2.93 -17.09 -11.85
N THR A 20 -3.79 -18.03 -12.24
CA THR A 20 -4.18 -18.22 -13.65
C THR A 20 -4.90 -16.97 -14.19
N ALA A 21 -5.90 -16.47 -13.46
CA ALA A 21 -6.64 -15.28 -13.86
C ALA A 21 -5.76 -14.02 -13.94
N LEU A 22 -4.81 -13.87 -13.03
CA LEU A 22 -3.85 -12.76 -13.05
C LEU A 22 -2.89 -12.84 -14.25
N ALA A 23 -2.47 -14.05 -14.65
CA ALA A 23 -1.64 -14.26 -15.83
C ALA A 23 -2.38 -13.93 -17.14
N GLU A 24 -3.66 -14.30 -17.26
CA GLU A 24 -4.51 -13.95 -18.41
C GLU A 24 -4.74 -12.44 -18.51
N ARG A 25 -4.96 -11.77 -17.37
CA ARG A 25 -5.07 -10.31 -17.32
C ARG A 25 -3.79 -9.63 -17.79
N ALA A 26 -2.61 -10.12 -17.37
CA ALA A 26 -1.34 -9.52 -17.77
C ALA A 26 -1.11 -9.53 -19.29
N ALA A 27 -1.75 -10.47 -20.01
CA ALA A 27 -1.72 -10.53 -21.48
C ALA A 27 -2.68 -9.52 -22.15
N THR A 28 -3.58 -8.89 -21.40
CA THR A 28 -4.62 -7.98 -21.92
C THR A 28 -4.44 -6.57 -21.34
N SER A 29 -3.98 -5.62 -22.15
CA SER A 29 -3.87 -4.22 -21.74
C SER A 29 -5.20 -3.48 -21.99
N THR A 30 -5.89 -3.10 -20.92
CA THR A 30 -7.13 -2.32 -20.98
C THR A 30 -6.99 -1.06 -20.13
N ASP A 31 -7.45 0.09 -20.64
CA ASP A 31 -7.38 1.39 -19.94
C ASP A 31 -8.32 1.48 -18.71
N THR A 32 -9.28 0.57 -18.60
CA THR A 32 -10.26 0.54 -17.49
C THR A 32 -10.29 -0.85 -16.85
N THR A 33 -10.35 -0.89 -15.52
CA THR A 33 -10.56 -2.12 -14.75
C THR A 33 -11.98 -2.15 -14.20
N THR A 34 -12.68 -3.27 -14.40
CA THR A 34 -13.99 -3.52 -13.78
C THR A 34 -13.85 -4.61 -12.73
N LEU A 35 -14.29 -4.35 -11.50
CA LEU A 35 -14.44 -5.35 -10.45
C LEU A 35 -15.88 -5.83 -10.40
N VAL A 36 -16.08 -7.15 -10.28
CA VAL A 36 -17.41 -7.74 -10.15
C VAL A 36 -17.54 -8.42 -8.79
N PHE A 37 -18.45 -7.93 -7.96
CA PHE A 37 -18.77 -8.50 -6.64
C PHE A 37 -20.23 -8.94 -6.62
N ASP A 38 -20.50 -10.22 -6.43
CA ASP A 38 -21.87 -10.76 -6.33
C ASP A 38 -22.80 -10.30 -7.47
N GLY A 39 -22.27 -10.19 -8.68
CA GLY A 39 -22.98 -9.72 -9.88
C GLY A 39 -23.04 -8.20 -10.07
N VAL A 40 -22.51 -7.42 -9.14
CA VAL A 40 -22.40 -5.95 -9.23
C VAL A 40 -21.06 -5.57 -9.87
N SER A 41 -21.11 -4.85 -10.99
CA SER A 41 -19.92 -4.35 -11.69
C SER A 41 -19.58 -2.94 -11.25
N ILE A 42 -18.31 -2.71 -10.89
CA ILE A 42 -17.77 -1.41 -10.46
C ILE A 42 -16.57 -1.07 -11.34
N GLU A 43 -16.65 0.05 -12.04
CA GLU A 43 -15.50 0.60 -12.77
C GLU A 43 -14.57 1.31 -11.80
N ILE A 44 -13.28 1.00 -11.88
CA ILE A 44 -12.26 1.55 -10.99
C ILE A 44 -11.08 2.12 -11.78
N PRO A 45 -10.39 3.13 -11.23
CA PRO A 45 -9.15 3.64 -11.82
C PRO A 45 -8.08 2.54 -11.93
N PRO A 46 -7.16 2.62 -12.92
CA PRO A 46 -6.07 1.66 -13.07
C PRO A 46 -5.25 1.45 -11.79
N SER A 47 -4.96 2.53 -11.06
CA SER A 47 -4.20 2.47 -9.80
C SER A 47 -4.89 1.64 -8.70
N VAL A 48 -6.22 1.66 -8.64
CA VAL A 48 -6.99 0.81 -7.72
C VAL A 48 -6.96 -0.64 -8.22
N GLY A 49 -7.03 -0.85 -9.54
CA GLY A 49 -6.91 -2.18 -10.14
C GLY A 49 -5.58 -2.85 -9.81
N ASP A 50 -4.48 -2.11 -9.94
CA ASP A 50 -3.14 -2.58 -9.59
C ASP A 50 -3.03 -2.94 -8.11
N ALA A 51 -3.65 -2.15 -7.22
CA ALA A 51 -3.70 -2.46 -5.79
C ALA A 51 -4.44 -3.78 -5.51
N VAL A 52 -5.57 -4.04 -6.19
CA VAL A 52 -6.29 -5.31 -6.06
C VAL A 52 -5.47 -6.49 -6.60
N VAL A 53 -4.80 -6.32 -7.75
CA VAL A 53 -3.91 -7.34 -8.30
C VAL A 53 -2.79 -7.68 -7.32
N GLN A 54 -2.16 -6.67 -6.72
CA GLN A 54 -1.11 -6.86 -5.74
C GLN A 54 -1.63 -7.58 -4.47
N LEU A 55 -2.81 -7.20 -3.97
CA LEU A 55 -3.47 -7.88 -2.85
C LEU A 55 -3.70 -9.37 -3.15
N LEU A 56 -4.29 -9.68 -4.31
CA LEU A 56 -4.54 -11.05 -4.74
C LEU A 56 -3.25 -11.85 -4.91
N THR A 57 -2.19 -11.20 -5.39
CA THR A 57 -0.87 -11.83 -5.56
C THR A 57 -0.29 -12.28 -4.23
N TYR A 58 -0.33 -11.44 -3.19
CA TYR A 58 0.14 -11.82 -1.85
C TYR A 58 -0.67 -13.00 -1.28
N LEU A 59 -2.00 -12.90 -1.34
CA LEU A 59 -2.89 -13.95 -0.83
C LEU A 59 -2.65 -15.30 -1.54
N ALA A 60 -2.48 -15.29 -2.87
CA ALA A 60 -2.22 -16.49 -3.66
C ALA A 60 -0.79 -17.03 -3.49
N ALA A 61 0.16 -16.21 -3.02
CA ALA A 61 1.52 -16.64 -2.68
C ALA A 61 1.59 -17.35 -1.31
N GLY A 62 0.52 -17.30 -0.53
CA GLY A 62 0.48 -17.85 0.83
C GLY A 62 0.71 -16.81 1.93
N ASP A 63 0.76 -15.53 1.58
CA ASP A 63 0.96 -14.44 2.54
C ASP A 63 -0.38 -13.97 3.11
N SER A 64 -0.42 -13.73 4.43
CA SER A 64 -1.52 -13.01 5.06
C SER A 64 -1.36 -11.51 4.82
N VAL A 65 -2.48 -10.82 4.56
CA VAL A 65 -2.48 -9.38 4.28
C VAL A 65 -3.27 -8.62 5.34
N ALA A 66 -2.67 -7.53 5.84
CA ALA A 66 -3.32 -6.56 6.71
C ALA A 66 -3.70 -5.31 5.91
N LEU A 67 -4.95 -4.88 6.02
CA LEU A 67 -5.49 -3.70 5.37
C LEU A 67 -6.01 -2.71 6.41
N GLY A 68 -5.79 -1.43 6.14
CA GLY A 68 -6.38 -0.36 6.91
C GLY A 68 -6.03 1.02 6.35
N PRO A 69 -6.77 2.05 6.75
CA PRO A 69 -6.60 3.40 6.24
C PRO A 69 -5.23 3.93 6.67
N VAL A 70 -4.58 4.61 5.74
CA VAL A 70 -3.41 5.39 6.07
C VAL A 70 -3.89 6.72 6.65
N ALA A 71 -3.55 6.97 7.91
CA ALA A 71 -3.91 8.22 8.57
C ALA A 71 -3.24 9.42 7.87
N GLU A 72 -3.94 10.55 7.81
CA GLU A 72 -3.38 11.80 7.25
C GLU A 72 -2.09 12.19 7.96
N LEU A 73 -2.04 12.02 9.29
CA LEU A 73 -0.89 12.29 10.13
C LEU A 73 -0.27 10.98 10.65
N LEU A 74 0.96 10.74 10.22
CA LEU A 74 1.75 9.55 10.53
C LEU A 74 2.64 9.77 11.75
N THR A 75 2.84 8.73 12.55
CA THR A 75 3.95 8.69 13.50
C THR A 75 5.29 8.55 12.77
N THR A 76 6.41 8.81 13.47
CA THR A 76 7.75 8.57 12.93
C THR A 76 7.91 7.15 12.40
N SER A 77 7.42 6.14 13.13
CA SER A 77 7.55 4.73 12.75
C SER A 77 6.74 4.41 11.51
N GLN A 78 5.52 4.95 11.37
CA GLN A 78 4.72 4.77 10.15
C GLN A 78 5.37 5.43 8.94
N ALA A 79 5.92 6.64 9.11
CA ALA A 79 6.66 7.30 8.03
C ALA A 79 7.91 6.49 7.63
N ALA A 80 8.61 5.90 8.61
CA ALA A 80 9.80 5.09 8.35
C ALA A 80 9.47 3.80 7.59
N GLU A 81 8.38 3.13 7.96
CA GLU A 81 7.84 1.96 7.27
C GLU A 81 7.50 2.27 5.80
N ILE A 82 6.78 3.36 5.55
CA ILE A 82 6.42 3.79 4.19
C ILE A 82 7.67 4.11 3.35
N LEU A 83 8.65 4.77 3.95
CA LEU A 83 9.91 5.13 3.29
C LEU A 83 10.89 3.95 3.16
N GLY A 84 10.67 2.85 3.88
CA GLY A 84 11.59 1.71 3.92
C GLY A 84 12.93 2.02 4.57
N VAL A 85 12.93 2.88 5.61
CA VAL A 85 14.13 3.35 6.33
C VAL A 85 13.94 3.21 7.84
N SER A 86 14.97 3.50 8.63
CA SER A 86 14.84 3.50 10.10
C SER A 86 14.13 4.76 10.63
N ASP A 87 13.42 4.64 11.75
CA ASP A 87 12.81 5.76 12.48
C ASP A 87 13.81 6.87 12.81
N THR A 88 15.05 6.48 13.13
CA THR A 88 16.14 7.43 13.41
C THR A 88 16.50 8.24 12.18
N TYR A 89 16.44 7.65 10.98
CA TYR A 89 16.66 8.37 9.74
C TYR A 89 15.53 9.36 9.45
N VAL A 90 14.27 8.96 9.64
CA VAL A 90 13.12 9.88 9.52
C VAL A 90 13.26 11.08 10.46
N ARG A 91 13.67 10.85 11.72
CA ARG A 91 13.95 11.93 12.66
C ARG A 91 15.06 12.86 12.16
N LYS A 92 16.13 12.32 11.57
CA LYS A 92 17.19 13.15 10.97
C LYS A 92 16.68 13.98 9.80
N LEU A 93 15.78 13.44 8.96
CA LEU A 93 15.17 14.20 7.88
C LEU A 93 14.32 15.35 8.41
N ALA A 94 13.54 15.10 9.46
CA ALA A 94 12.76 16.11 10.15
C ALA A 94 13.63 17.22 10.76
N ASP A 95 14.64 16.83 11.54
CA ASP A 95 15.54 17.77 12.21
C ASP A 95 16.37 18.59 11.18
N ALA A 96 16.63 18.03 9.99
CA ALA A 96 17.27 18.71 8.87
C ALA A 96 16.30 19.53 7.98
N GLY A 97 15.01 19.57 8.30
CA GLY A 97 13.99 20.28 7.52
C GLY A 97 13.68 19.68 6.13
N LYS A 98 14.16 18.46 5.86
CA LYS A 98 13.95 17.76 4.58
C LYS A 98 12.61 17.05 4.48
N LEU A 99 12.01 16.73 5.63
CA LEU A 99 10.68 16.17 5.72
C LEU A 99 9.89 17.02 6.71
N PRO A 100 8.82 17.73 6.27
CA PRO A 100 8.01 18.56 7.14
C PRO A 100 7.47 17.78 8.34
N ILE A 101 7.46 18.43 9.51
CA ILE A 101 6.87 17.89 10.72
C ILE A 101 5.87 18.84 11.34
N GLU A 102 4.79 18.25 11.83
CA GLU A 102 3.82 18.91 12.70
C GLU A 102 3.95 18.34 14.11
N LEU A 103 3.77 19.19 15.12
CA LEU A 103 3.71 18.76 16.51
C LEU A 103 2.26 18.61 16.96
N ARG A 104 1.89 17.42 17.42
CA ARG A 104 0.64 17.18 18.16
C ARG A 104 1.00 16.98 19.63
N GLY A 105 0.93 18.06 20.40
CA GLY A 105 1.53 18.12 21.73
C GLY A 105 3.04 18.03 21.62
N THR A 106 3.65 17.05 22.30
CA THR A 106 5.10 16.79 22.25
C THR A 106 5.51 15.79 21.16
N HIS A 107 4.53 15.20 20.45
CA HIS A 107 4.80 14.13 19.49
C HIS A 107 4.90 14.66 18.06
N ARG A 108 5.96 14.24 17.35
CA ARG A 108 6.12 14.50 15.92
C ARG A 108 5.06 13.75 15.11
N ARG A 109 4.52 14.42 14.10
CA ARG A 109 3.61 13.89 13.09
C ARG A 109 4.07 14.33 11.71
N PHE A 110 3.84 13.47 10.73
CA PHE A 110 4.24 13.68 9.35
C PHE A 110 3.00 13.57 8.47
N ARG A 111 2.75 14.51 7.57
CA ARG A 111 1.62 14.37 6.63
C ARG A 111 1.93 13.23 5.66
N LEU A 112 0.93 12.42 5.35
CA LEU A 112 1.07 11.33 4.38
C LEU A 112 1.60 11.86 3.04
N ASP A 113 1.02 12.96 2.55
CA ASP A 113 1.39 13.55 1.26
C ASP A 113 2.88 13.93 1.20
N ASP A 114 3.42 14.52 2.28
CA ASP A 114 4.83 14.88 2.37
C ASP A 114 5.74 13.64 2.35
N VAL A 115 5.34 12.58 3.05
CA VAL A 115 6.06 11.31 3.09
C VAL A 115 6.03 10.62 1.72
N MET A 116 4.89 10.61 1.04
CA MET A 116 4.75 10.04 -0.29
C MET A 116 5.56 10.82 -1.34
N ALA A 117 5.48 12.14 -1.31
CA ALA A 117 6.28 13.01 -2.18
C ALA A 117 7.78 12.83 -1.96
N TYR A 118 8.23 12.64 -0.72
CA TYR A 118 9.63 12.31 -0.43
C TYR A 118 10.01 10.92 -0.99
N ARG A 119 9.13 9.93 -0.87
CA ARG A 119 9.36 8.56 -1.40
C ARG A 119 9.54 8.56 -2.91
N GLU A 120 8.76 9.35 -3.63
CA GLU A 120 8.80 9.44 -5.09
C GLU A 120 10.11 10.04 -5.61
N GLN A 121 10.79 10.88 -4.82
CA GLN A 121 12.11 11.43 -5.17
C GLN A 121 13.23 10.38 -5.07
N PHE A 122 13.02 9.34 -4.26
CA PHE A 122 13.99 8.28 -4.01
C PHE A 122 13.31 6.91 -4.08
N PRO A 123 12.82 6.51 -5.28
CA PRO A 123 12.15 5.23 -5.43
C PRO A 123 13.08 4.11 -4.96
N LYS A 124 12.52 3.14 -4.21
CA LYS A 124 13.26 1.92 -3.84
C LYS A 124 13.92 1.38 -5.11
N ARG A 125 15.24 1.24 -5.08
CA ARG A 125 15.94 0.43 -6.09
C ARG A 125 15.39 -0.98 -5.94
N ALA A 126 14.71 -1.45 -6.98
CA ALA A 126 14.21 -2.81 -7.09
C ALA A 126 15.38 -3.81 -7.06
#